data_AF-A0A6C2D3Y7-F1
#
_entry.id   AF-A0A6C2D3Y7-F1
#
_cell.length_a   1.000
_cell.length_b   1.000
_cell.length_c   1.000
_cell.angle_alpha   90.00
_cell.angle_beta   90.00
_cell.angle_gamma   90.00
#
_symmetry.space_group_name_H-M   'P 1'
#
loop_
_entity.id
_entity.type
_entity.pdbx_description
1 polymer ?
#
loop_
_entity_poly.entity_id
_entity_poly.type
_entity_poly.pdbx_seq_one_letter_code
_entity_poly.pdbx_strand_id
1 'polypeptide(L)'
;MNWLQRLPGSRKEIPGFEWRLLRKLPLITLVGTLLPALYALNARVFDGGLSDAVVLKAVQSADIVAIATVVLHWTVVFTLAIGCVIVMVMKGHGYIADAYPLQEREAPLE
;
A
#
# COMPACT_ATOMS: atom_id res chain seq x y z
N MET A 1 21.06 -17.33 -2.12
CA MET A 1 20.82 -16.48 -3.31
C MET A 1 21.15 -15.05 -2.93
N ASN A 2 22.05 -14.38 -3.64
CA ASN A 2 22.39 -12.98 -3.37
C ASN A 2 21.45 -12.08 -4.16
N TRP A 3 20.31 -11.74 -3.56
CA TRP A 3 19.35 -10.80 -4.15
C TRP A 3 19.84 -9.36 -3.92
N LEU A 4 19.69 -8.49 -4.91
CA LEU A 4 19.97 -7.04 -4.81
C LEU A 4 21.44 -6.69 -4.49
N GLN A 5 22.40 -7.33 -5.14
CA GLN A 5 23.81 -6.93 -5.05
C GLN A 5 23.99 -5.52 -5.63
N ARG A 6 24.56 -4.61 -4.83
CA ARG A 6 24.75 -3.21 -5.24
C ARG A 6 25.87 -3.11 -6.28
N LEU A 7 25.63 -2.36 -7.33
CA LEU A 7 26.63 -2.02 -8.31
C LEU A 7 27.67 -1.05 -7.68
N PRO A 8 28.97 -1.38 -7.71
CA PRO A 8 30.01 -0.49 -7.20
C PRO A 8 29.98 0.84 -7.97
N GLY A 9 30.06 1.96 -7.24
CA GLY A 9 30.01 3.31 -7.83
C GLY A 9 28.62 3.86 -8.10
N SER A 10 27.54 3.11 -7.79
CA SER A 10 26.18 3.62 -7.91
C SER A 10 25.91 4.80 -6.95
N ARG A 11 25.39 5.91 -7.50
CA ARG A 11 24.79 7.00 -6.72
C ARG A 11 23.31 6.75 -6.52
N LYS A 12 22.81 7.24 -5.38
CA LYS A 12 21.39 7.22 -5.03
C LYS A 12 20.75 8.56 -5.39
N GLU A 13 19.56 8.51 -5.98
CA GLU A 13 18.74 9.71 -6.19
C GLU A 13 18.08 10.18 -4.89
N ILE A 14 17.80 11.48 -4.79
CA ILE A 14 17.28 12.11 -3.57
C ILE A 14 15.89 11.50 -3.22
N PRO A 15 15.61 11.17 -1.94
CA PRO A 15 14.30 10.65 -1.54
C PRO A 15 13.16 11.62 -1.84
N GLY A 16 12.14 11.15 -2.56
CA GLY A 16 10.99 11.94 -2.97
C GLY A 16 9.75 11.75 -2.09
N PHE A 17 8.58 11.89 -2.71
CA PHE A 17 7.27 11.76 -2.08
C PHE A 17 7.01 10.35 -1.55
N GLU A 18 7.54 9.32 -2.21
CA GLU A 18 7.38 7.91 -1.82
C GLU A 18 7.83 7.64 -0.38
N TRP A 19 8.90 8.28 0.08
CA TRP A 19 9.44 8.13 1.43
C TRP A 19 8.61 8.86 2.48
N ARG A 20 7.94 9.96 2.09
CA ARG A 20 7.01 10.66 2.97
C ARG A 20 5.70 9.89 3.09
N LEU A 21 5.18 9.37 1.98
CA LEU A 21 3.96 8.57 1.95
C LEU A 21 4.14 7.27 2.75
N LEU A 22 5.22 6.52 2.52
CA LEU A 22 5.47 5.25 3.22
C LEU A 22 5.55 5.42 4.75
N ARG A 23 6.13 6.53 5.23
CA ARG A 23 6.17 6.86 6.67
C ARG A 23 4.80 7.19 7.26
N LYS A 24 3.91 7.80 6.48
CA LYS A 24 2.54 8.15 6.93
C LYS A 24 1.55 7.00 6.75
N LEU A 25 1.88 6.04 5.90
CA LEU A 25 1.06 4.87 5.59
C LEU A 25 0.56 4.10 6.84
N PRO A 26 1.37 3.81 7.89
CA PRO A 26 0.86 3.18 9.12
C PRO A 26 -0.10 4.07 9.91
N LEU A 27 0.02 5.39 9.82
CA LEU A 27 -0.97 6.30 10.41
C LEU A 27 -2.28 6.26 9.60
N ILE A 28 -2.17 6.25 8.27
CA ILE A 28 -3.32 6.18 7.36
C ILE A 28 -4.08 4.87 7.53
N THR A 29 -3.39 3.73 7.73
CA THR A 29 -4.06 2.46 8.04
C THR A 29 -4.85 2.56 9.34
N LEU A 30 -4.23 3.07 10.41
CA LEU A 30 -4.90 3.20 11.72
C LEU A 30 -6.12 4.13 11.68
N VAL A 31 -5.99 5.31 11.06
CA VAL A 31 -7.11 6.26 10.97
C VAL A 31 -8.23 5.70 10.11
N GLY A 32 -7.90 5.09 8.97
CA GLY A 32 -8.89 4.54 8.06
C GLY A 32 -9.57 3.25 8.53
N THR A 33 -9.02 2.54 9.51
CA THR A 33 -9.73 1.45 10.20
C THR A 33 -10.57 1.95 11.37
N LEU A 34 -10.09 2.96 12.08
CA LEU A 34 -10.74 3.50 13.26
C LEU A 34 -12.05 4.22 12.90
N LEU A 35 -12.11 4.92 11.76
CA LEU A 35 -13.33 5.59 11.30
C LEU A 35 -14.51 4.62 11.05
N PRO A 36 -14.39 3.54 10.25
CA PRO A 36 -15.45 2.53 10.11
C PRO A 36 -15.83 1.84 11.43
N ALA A 37 -14.86 1.61 12.31
CA ALA A 37 -15.12 1.01 13.61
C ALA A 37 -15.99 1.92 14.49
N LEU A 38 -15.70 3.22 14.51
CA LEU A 38 -16.53 4.21 15.21
C LEU A 38 -17.94 4.30 14.63
N TYR A 39 -18.07 4.22 13.30
CA TYR A 39 -19.38 4.20 12.63
C TYR A 39 -20.23 2.99 13.06
N ALA A 40 -19.65 1.79 13.04
CA ALA A 40 -20.33 0.58 13.48
C ALA A 40 -20.68 0.62 14.98
N LEU A 41 -19.82 1.21 15.82
CA LEU A 41 -20.08 1.40 17.25
C LEU A 41 -21.24 2.37 17.48
N ASN A 42 -21.29 3.49 16.74
CA ASN A 42 -22.36 4.47 16.87
C ASN A 42 -23.72 3.86 16.57
N ALA A 43 -23.82 3.00 15.55
CA ALA A 43 -25.05 2.29 15.21
C ALA A 43 -25.58 1.38 16.33
N ARG A 44 -24.70 0.92 17.24
CA ARG A 44 -25.06 0.05 18.38
C ARG A 44 -25.43 0.81 19.65
N VAL A 45 -25.01 2.07 19.76
CA VAL A 45 -25.24 2.91 20.94
C VAL A 45 -26.47 3.79 20.76
N PHE A 46 -26.88 4.06 19.52
CA PHE A 46 -27.94 5.00 19.21
C PHE A 46 -29.11 4.33 18.47
N ASP A 47 -30.14 3.98 19.22
CA ASP A 47 -31.34 3.30 18.69
C ASP A 47 -32.39 4.28 18.11
N GLY A 48 -32.23 5.58 18.37
CA GLY A 48 -33.10 6.63 17.84
C GLY A 48 -34.58 6.54 18.24
N GLY A 49 -34.93 5.68 19.21
CA GLY A 49 -36.32 5.41 19.62
C GLY A 49 -37.12 4.59 18.61
N LEU A 50 -36.45 3.90 17.69
CA LEU A 50 -37.06 3.05 16.67
C LEU A 50 -37.45 1.68 17.24
N SER A 51 -38.25 0.91 16.50
CA SER A 51 -38.58 -0.47 16.88
C SER A 51 -37.37 -1.40 16.75
N ASP A 52 -37.29 -2.41 17.61
CA ASP A 52 -36.17 -3.36 17.71
C ASP A 52 -35.80 -4.00 16.37
N ALA A 53 -36.80 -4.34 15.55
CA ALA A 53 -36.58 -4.93 14.22
C ALA A 53 -35.86 -3.98 13.25
N VAL A 54 -36.15 -2.67 13.34
CA VAL A 54 -35.52 -1.65 12.50
C VAL A 54 -34.10 -1.36 12.97
N VAL A 55 -33.89 -1.30 14.30
CA VAL A 55 -32.56 -1.10 14.89
C VAL A 55 -31.63 -2.27 14.54
N LEU A 56 -32.09 -3.51 14.68
CA LEU A 56 -31.27 -4.68 14.36
C LEU A 56 -30.83 -4.70 12.89
N LYS A 57 -31.75 -4.34 11.97
CA LYS A 57 -31.44 -4.22 10.55
C LYS A 57 -30.43 -3.09 10.29
N ALA A 58 -30.58 -1.94 10.96
CA ALA A 58 -29.67 -0.82 10.83
C ALA A 58 -28.25 -1.20 11.29
N VAL A 59 -28.11 -1.85 12.45
CA VAL A 59 -26.83 -2.35 12.98
C VAL A 59 -26.19 -3.33 12.01
N GLN A 60 -26.94 -4.32 11.51
CA GLN A 60 -26.42 -5.28 10.53
C GLN A 60 -25.94 -4.60 9.25
N SER A 61 -26.69 -3.63 8.72
CA SER A 61 -26.29 -2.88 7.54
C SER A 61 -25.05 -2.03 7.77
N ALA A 62 -24.92 -1.43 8.96
CA ALA A 62 -23.77 -0.64 9.35
C ALA A 62 -22.51 -1.52 9.47
N ASP A 63 -22.63 -2.72 10.04
CA ASP A 63 -21.53 -3.69 10.12
C ASP A 63 -21.05 -4.11 8.72
N ILE A 64 -21.97 -4.41 7.80
CA ILE A 64 -21.62 -4.79 6.42
C ILE A 64 -20.82 -3.67 5.73
N VAL A 65 -21.31 -2.43 5.82
CA VAL A 65 -20.64 -1.27 5.22
C VAL A 65 -19.29 -1.01 5.88
N ALA A 66 -19.20 -1.15 7.21
CA ALA A 66 -17.95 -0.95 7.94
C ALA A 66 -16.89 -1.98 7.52
N ILE A 67 -17.24 -3.27 7.48
CA ILE A 67 -16.33 -4.34 7.06
C ILE A 67 -15.91 -4.14 5.60
N ALA A 68 -16.86 -3.89 4.70
CA ALA A 68 -16.56 -3.64 3.28
C ALA A 68 -15.58 -2.46 3.11
N THR A 69 -15.80 -1.37 3.85
CA THR A 69 -14.94 -0.19 3.82
C THR A 69 -13.53 -0.50 4.36
N VAL A 70 -13.42 -1.26 5.45
CA VAL A 70 -12.11 -1.66 6.01
C VAL A 70 -11.32 -2.51 5.02
N VAL A 71 -11.97 -3.50 4.38
CA VAL A 71 -11.34 -4.35 3.39
C VAL A 71 -10.86 -3.53 2.19
N LEU A 72 -11.71 -2.64 1.67
CA LEU A 72 -11.34 -1.73 0.58
C LEU A 72 -10.18 -0.80 0.97
N HIS A 73 -10.19 -0.26 2.19
CA HIS A 73 -9.11 0.61 2.67
C HIS A 73 -7.79 -0.15 2.75
N TRP A 74 -7.80 -1.37 3.29
CA TRP A 74 -6.60 -2.20 3.38
C TRP A 74 -6.02 -2.55 2.01
N THR A 75 -6.87 -2.89 1.03
CA THR A 75 -6.38 -3.17 -0.33
C THR A 75 -5.75 -1.94 -0.97
N VAL A 76 -6.39 -0.76 -0.86
CA VAL A 76 -5.83 0.50 -1.37
C VAL A 76 -4.49 0.83 -0.71
N VAL A 77 -4.41 0.73 0.62
CA VAL A 77 -3.18 1.03 1.35
C VAL A 77 -2.06 0.04 1.01
N PHE A 78 -2.39 -1.24 0.87
CA PHE A 78 -1.44 -2.26 0.45
C PHE A 78 -0.90 -2.00 -0.96
N THR A 79 -1.77 -1.65 -1.92
CA THR A 79 -1.36 -1.27 -3.28
C THR A 79 -0.44 -0.04 -3.27
N LEU A 80 -0.75 0.98 -2.46
CA LEU A 80 0.10 2.16 -2.31
C LEU A 80 1.46 1.83 -1.70
N ALA A 81 1.49 0.93 -0.71
CA ALA A 81 2.74 0.48 -0.10
C ALA A 81 3.64 -0.21 -1.13
N ILE A 82 3.09 -1.12 -1.94
CA ILE A 82 3.82 -1.77 -3.03
C ILE A 82 4.35 -0.72 -4.02
N GLY A 83 3.51 0.21 -4.46
CA GLY A 83 3.93 1.29 -5.37
C GLY A 83 5.08 2.12 -4.80
N CYS A 84 5.03 2.48 -3.52
CA CYS A 84 6.11 3.21 -2.85
C CYS A 84 7.41 2.39 -2.82
N VAL A 85 7.32 1.09 -2.51
CA VAL A 85 8.48 0.18 -2.48
C VAL A 85 9.11 0.07 -3.87
N ILE A 86 8.29 -0.09 -4.92
CA ILE A 86 8.77 -0.13 -6.31
C ILE A 86 9.55 1.14 -6.65
N VAL A 87 8.99 2.33 -6.38
CA VAL A 87 9.66 3.60 -6.65
C VAL A 87 10.95 3.75 -5.85
N MET A 88 10.98 3.29 -4.59
CA MET A 88 12.20 3.28 -3.79
C MET A 88 13.29 2.37 -4.35
N VAL A 89 12.91 1.22 -4.94
CA VAL A 89 13.85 0.32 -5.62
C VAL A 89 14.34 0.96 -6.92
N MET A 90 13.44 1.53 -7.72
CA MET A 90 13.78 2.19 -9.00
C MET A 90 14.72 3.40 -8.83
N LYS A 91 14.50 4.22 -7.80
CA LYS A 91 15.37 5.37 -7.47
C LYS A 91 16.54 5.00 -6.55
N GLY A 92 16.67 3.72 -6.19
CA GLY A 92 17.65 3.22 -5.24
C GLY A 92 19.07 3.14 -5.82
N HIS A 93 19.89 2.25 -5.28
CA HIS A 93 21.17 1.94 -5.93
C HIS A 93 20.90 1.12 -7.20
N GLY A 94 21.80 1.23 -8.17
CA GLY A 94 21.89 0.26 -9.25
C GLY A 94 22.18 -1.11 -8.63
N TYR A 95 21.38 -2.10 -9.02
CA TYR A 95 21.60 -3.49 -8.64
C TYR A 95 22.21 -4.23 -9.83
N ILE A 96 23.15 -5.13 -9.55
CA ILE A 96 23.80 -5.95 -10.57
C ILE A 96 22.72 -6.79 -11.26
N ALA A 97 22.57 -6.59 -12.57
CA ALA A 97 21.70 -7.40 -13.41
C ALA A 97 22.43 -8.68 -13.84
N ASP A 98 21.67 -9.68 -14.27
CA ASP A 98 22.24 -10.86 -14.90
C ASP A 98 22.99 -10.44 -16.17
N ALA A 99 24.27 -10.78 -16.25
CA ALA A 99 25.09 -10.46 -17.41
C ALA A 99 24.65 -11.34 -18.59
N TYR A 100 24.24 -10.72 -19.70
CA TYR A 100 24.10 -11.41 -20.98
C TYR A 100 25.49 -11.60 -21.61
N PRO A 101 25.76 -12.73 -22.28
CA PRO A 101 26.97 -12.85 -23.07
C PRO A 101 26.93 -11.80 -24.19
N LEU A 102 27.89 -10.89 -24.18
CA LEU A 102 28.08 -9.97 -25.28
C LEU A 102 28.57 -10.80 -26.48
N GLN A 103 27.79 -10.87 -27.56
CA GLN A 103 28.30 -11.39 -28.83
C GLN A 103 29.19 -10.32 -29.44
N GLU A 104 30.46 -10.31 -29.04
CA GLU A 104 31.46 -9.43 -29.61
C GLU A 104 31.63 -9.79 -31.09
N ARG A 105 31.42 -8.78 -31.95
CA ARG A 105 31.78 -8.84 -33.35
C ARG A 105 32.88 -7.82 -33.54
N GLU A 106 34.07 -8.29 -33.90
CA GLU A 106 35.28 -7.46 -33.97
C GLU A 106 35.21 -6.37 -35.05
N ALA A 107 34.28 -6.46 -36.02
CA ALA A 107 34.12 -5.48 -37.09
C ALA A 107 32.65 -5.20 -37.46
N PRO A 108 32.31 -3.96 -37.89
CA PRO A 108 30.98 -3.62 -38.40
C PRO A 108 30.64 -4.42 -39.68
N LEU A 109 29.35 -4.53 -40.01
CA LEU A 109 28.93 -5.00 -41.33
C LEU A 109 29.33 -3.96 -42.38
N GLU A 110 30.11 -4.37 -43.38
CA GLU A 110 30.24 -3.62 -44.64
C GLU A 110 28.92 -3.57 -45.40
#